data_AF-H8FS06-F1
#
_entry.id   AF-H8FS06-F1
#
_cell.length_a   1.000
_cell.length_b   1.000
_cell.length_c   1.000
_cell.angle_alpha   90.00
_cell.angle_beta   90.00
_cell.angle_gamma   90.00
#
_symmetry.space_group_name_H-M   'P 1'
#
loop_
_entity.id
_entity.type
_entity.pdbx_description
1 polymer ?
#
loop_
_entity_poly.entity_id
_entity_poly.type
_entity_poly.pdbx_seq_one_letter_code
_entity_poly.pdbx_strand_id
1 'polypeptide(L)'
;MCDRWVCDPYFQYFCGEPFFQHALPVDRSSMTRWRQRIGADDLSALVQESLAAAHRAGALQAEDMERVTVDTTVQPKAVTFPTDAKLMQRAREKLVALAQEWGIGLRQSHARVGKRAAMKQGRYTPTPSSSTGRAANCGG
;
A
#
# COMPACT_ATOMS: atom_id res chain seq x y z
N MET A 1 -5.00 0.40 10.81
CA MET A 1 -4.78 1.06 12.11
C MET A 1 -5.60 2.34 12.21
N CYS A 2 -5.34 3.35 11.37
CA CYS A 2 -6.05 4.64 11.44
C CYS A 2 -7.58 4.53 11.26
N ASP A 3 -8.07 3.67 10.36
CA ASP A 3 -9.52 3.55 10.11
C ASP A 3 -10.29 2.90 11.26
N ARG A 4 -9.60 2.11 12.08
CA ARG A 4 -10.20 1.42 13.24
C ARG A 4 -10.10 2.25 14.51
N TRP A 5 -9.05 3.08 14.63
CA TRP A 5 -8.83 3.96 15.78
C TRP A 5 -10.04 4.83 16.10
N VAL A 6 -10.60 5.54 15.12
CA VAL A 6 -11.69 6.51 15.35
C VAL A 6 -13.02 5.86 15.78
N CYS A 7 -13.20 4.56 15.55
CA CYS A 7 -14.48 3.87 15.71
C CYS A 7 -14.47 2.70 16.70
N ASP A 8 -13.31 2.33 17.25
CA ASP A 8 -13.14 1.13 18.09
C ASP A 8 -12.50 1.48 19.44
N PRO A 9 -13.31 1.73 20.49
CA PRO A 9 -12.80 2.01 21.84
C PRO A 9 -11.98 0.87 22.43
N TYR A 10 -12.31 -0.39 22.09
CA TYR A 10 -11.54 -1.55 22.56
C TYR A 10 -10.14 -1.58 21.97
N PHE A 11 -10.03 -1.22 20.68
CA PHE A 11 -8.73 -1.09 20.02
C PHE A 11 -7.86 -0.01 20.67
N GLN A 12 -8.43 1.12 21.08
CA GLN A 12 -7.69 2.17 21.79
C GLN A 12 -7.25 1.73 23.19
N TYR A 13 -8.14 1.07 23.94
CA TYR A 13 -7.81 0.53 25.25
C TYR A 13 -6.68 -0.51 25.17
N PHE A 14 -6.70 -1.40 24.15
CA PHE A 14 -5.62 -2.34 23.90
C PHE A 14 -4.28 -1.64 23.59
N CYS A 15 -4.33 -0.50 22.90
CA CYS A 15 -3.16 0.33 22.66
C CYS A 15 -2.71 1.16 23.88
N GLY A 16 -3.37 1.01 25.04
CA GLY A 16 -2.98 1.63 26.30
C GLY A 16 -3.65 2.97 26.59
N GLU A 17 -4.67 3.37 25.82
CA GLU A 17 -5.36 4.63 26.05
C GLU A 17 -6.40 4.52 27.17
N PRO A 18 -6.34 5.40 28.20
CA PRO A 18 -7.29 5.38 29.30
C PRO A 18 -8.65 6.01 28.95
N PHE A 19 -8.70 6.83 27.90
CA PHE A 19 -9.90 7.52 27.44
C PHE A 19 -10.04 7.41 25.93
N PHE A 20 -11.28 7.49 25.43
CA PHE A 20 -11.55 7.44 24.01
C PHE A 20 -11.10 8.72 23.30
N GLN A 21 -10.24 8.58 22.30
CA GLN A 21 -9.65 9.65 21.51
C GLN A 21 -10.10 9.61 20.05
N HIS A 22 -10.49 10.74 19.50
CA HIS A 22 -10.80 10.85 18.07
C HIS A 22 -9.58 11.23 17.22
N ALA A 23 -8.58 11.85 17.84
CA ALA A 23 -7.33 12.19 17.18
C ALA A 23 -6.48 10.93 16.98
N LEU A 24 -5.86 10.82 15.81
CA LEU A 24 -4.91 9.74 15.55
C LEU A 24 -3.61 10.01 16.33
N PRO A 25 -3.06 9.01 17.04
CA PRO A 25 -1.84 9.18 17.81
C PRO A 25 -0.61 9.35 16.91
N VAL A 26 -0.71 8.85 15.67
CA VAL A 26 0.38 8.85 14.69
C VAL A 26 -0.20 9.13 13.31
N ASP A 27 0.35 10.14 12.64
CA ASP A 27 0.04 10.39 11.23
C ASP A 27 0.60 9.27 10.34
N ARG A 28 -0.11 8.93 9.25
CA ARG A 28 0.26 7.82 8.35
C ARG A 28 1.68 7.94 7.79
N SER A 29 2.17 9.17 7.59
CA SER A 29 3.51 9.42 7.06
C SER A 29 4.60 9.57 8.12
N SER A 30 4.27 9.39 9.41
CA SER A 30 5.24 9.48 10.51
C SER A 30 6.41 8.52 10.34
N MET A 31 6.15 7.28 9.94
CA MET A 31 7.23 6.30 9.68
C MET A 31 8.12 6.69 8.51
N THR A 32 7.54 7.26 7.44
CA THR A 32 8.30 7.75 6.29
C THR A 32 9.19 8.92 6.68
N ARG A 33 8.63 9.91 7.38
CA ARG A 33 9.39 11.08 7.86
C ARG A 33 10.48 10.69 8.85
N TRP A 34 10.22 9.74 9.75
CA TRP A 34 11.20 9.24 10.70
C TRP A 34 12.37 8.56 9.96
N ARG A 35 12.09 7.65 9.03
CA ARG A 35 13.12 6.99 8.21
C ARG A 35 13.96 8.00 7.42
N GLN A 36 13.32 9.01 6.82
CA GLN A 36 14.03 10.06 6.09
C GLN A 36 14.91 10.93 7.00
N ARG A 37 14.49 11.17 8.24
CA ARG A 37 15.25 11.97 9.20
C ARG A 37 16.47 11.24 9.74
N ILE A 38 16.36 9.93 9.98
CA ILE A 38 17.48 9.09 10.43
C ILE A 38 18.46 8.88 9.28
N GLY A 39 17.96 8.59 8.08
CA GLY A 39 18.82 8.24 6.94
C GLY A 39 19.23 6.76 6.94
N ALA A 40 19.79 6.30 5.82
CA ALA A 40 20.07 4.88 5.61
C ALA A 40 21.24 4.37 6.45
N ASP A 41 22.29 5.19 6.62
CA ASP A 41 23.51 4.80 7.32
C ASP A 41 23.24 4.62 8.83
N ASP A 42 22.60 5.60 9.46
CA ASP A 42 22.23 5.54 10.88
C ASP A 42 21.22 4.43 11.15
N LEU A 43 20.28 4.17 10.22
CA LEU A 43 19.36 3.06 10.35
C LEU A 43 20.08 1.71 10.29
N SER A 44 21.12 1.60 9.46
CA SER A 44 21.95 0.40 9.38
C SER A 44 22.73 0.17 10.68
N ALA A 45 23.27 1.24 11.29
CA ALA A 45 23.91 1.18 12.60
C ALA A 45 22.94 0.73 13.70
N LEU A 46 21.69 1.22 13.68
CA LEU A 46 20.65 0.78 14.61
C LEU A 46 20.31 -0.70 14.47
N VAL A 47 20.26 -1.21 13.23
CA VAL A 47 20.02 -2.65 12.98
C VAL A 47 21.21 -3.48 13.48
N GLN A 48 22.44 -3.04 13.25
CA GLN A 48 23.64 -3.71 13.76
C GLN A 48 23.64 -3.81 15.29
N GLU A 49 23.36 -2.71 15.99
CA GLU A 49 23.29 -2.72 17.46
C GLU A 49 22.13 -3.58 17.97
N SER A 50 20.99 -3.58 17.28
CA SER A 50 19.84 -4.44 17.62
C SER A 50 20.20 -5.93 17.52
N LEU A 51 20.94 -6.32 16.47
CA LEU A 51 21.43 -7.69 16.30
C LEU A 51 22.46 -8.05 17.38
N ALA A 52 23.40 -7.15 17.68
CA ALA A 52 24.38 -7.35 18.74
C ALA A 52 23.71 -7.50 20.12
N ALA A 53 22.69 -6.68 20.41
CA ALA A 53 21.91 -6.78 21.64
C ALA A 53 21.14 -8.10 21.72
N ALA A 54 20.50 -8.54 20.63
CA ALA A 54 19.80 -9.83 20.56
C ALA A 54 20.75 -11.01 20.79
N HIS A 55 21.96 -10.95 20.23
CA HIS A 55 22.99 -11.97 20.44
C HIS A 55 23.44 -12.03 21.91
N ARG A 56 23.74 -10.88 22.53
CA ARG A 56 24.09 -10.80 23.96
C ARG A 56 22.97 -11.31 24.88
N ALA A 57 21.71 -11.10 24.49
CA ALA A 57 20.54 -11.60 25.22
C ALA A 57 20.26 -13.10 25.01
N GLY A 58 21.04 -13.78 24.16
CA GLY A 58 20.84 -15.20 23.83
C GLY A 58 19.61 -15.47 22.94
N ALA A 59 18.98 -14.42 22.40
CA ALA A 59 17.81 -14.52 21.53
C ALA A 59 18.19 -14.79 20.06
N LEU A 60 19.48 -14.71 19.72
CA LEU A 60 20.02 -14.91 18.38
C LEU A 60 21.37 -15.62 18.47
N GLN A 61 21.53 -16.76 17.79
CA GLN A 61 22.82 -17.44 17.71
C GLN A 61 23.62 -16.94 16.49
N ALA A 62 24.93 -17.19 16.48
CA ALA A 62 25.78 -16.76 15.38
C ALA A 62 25.41 -17.45 14.06
N GLU A 63 24.95 -18.71 14.13
CA GLU A 63 24.53 -19.48 12.95
C GLU A 63 23.26 -18.92 12.32
N ASP A 64 22.38 -18.29 13.10
CA ASP A 64 21.16 -17.65 12.60
C ASP A 64 21.46 -16.42 11.72
N MET A 65 22.64 -15.82 11.89
CA MET A 65 23.08 -14.66 11.10
C MET A 65 23.56 -15.05 9.70
N GLU A 66 23.87 -16.32 9.45
CA GLU A 66 24.30 -16.80 8.12
C GLU A 66 23.16 -16.76 7.09
N ARG A 67 21.91 -16.81 7.55
CA ARG A 67 20.73 -16.85 6.68
C ARG A 67 19.66 -15.85 7.11
N VAL A 68 19.65 -14.69 6.46
CA VAL A 68 18.63 -13.66 6.65
C VAL A 68 17.40 -13.95 5.79
N THR A 69 16.26 -14.23 6.43
CA THR A 69 14.95 -14.28 5.75
C THR A 69 14.28 -12.92 5.90
N VAL A 70 14.13 -12.18 4.80
CA VAL A 70 13.46 -10.89 4.79
C VAL A 70 11.98 -11.09 4.45
N ASP A 71 11.10 -10.92 5.44
CA ASP A 71 9.66 -10.85 5.18
C ASP A 71 9.29 -9.47 4.65
N THR A 72 9.30 -9.31 3.32
CA THR A 72 8.79 -8.10 2.69
C THR A 72 7.25 -8.17 2.66
N THR A 73 6.58 -7.76 3.73
CA THR A 73 5.10 -7.64 3.74
C THR A 73 4.60 -6.41 2.95
N VAL A 74 5.22 -6.13 1.81
CA VAL A 74 4.54 -5.41 0.74
C VAL A 74 4.36 -6.44 -0.34
N GLN A 75 3.25 -7.18 -0.28
CA GLN A 75 2.75 -7.75 -1.53
C GLN A 75 2.64 -6.56 -2.49
N PRO A 76 3.32 -6.55 -3.65
CA PRO A 76 2.94 -5.67 -4.74
C PRO A 76 1.55 -6.14 -5.14
N LYS A 77 0.56 -5.65 -4.41
CA LYS A 77 -0.82 -5.85 -4.76
C LYS A 77 -0.99 -4.89 -5.92
N ALA A 78 -0.69 -5.38 -7.12
CA ALA A 78 -1.17 -4.83 -8.37
C ALA A 78 -2.72 -4.96 -8.45
N VAL A 79 -3.41 -4.81 -7.31
CA VAL A 79 -4.81 -4.52 -7.28
C VAL A 79 -4.94 -3.06 -7.62
N THR A 80 -5.31 -2.90 -8.86
CA THR A 80 -6.17 -1.84 -9.31
C THR A 80 -7.18 -1.44 -8.21
N PHE A 81 -7.28 -0.14 -7.87
CA PHE A 81 -8.21 0.38 -6.86
C PHE A 81 -9.64 -0.15 -7.14
N PRO A 82 -10.48 -0.43 -6.12
CA PRO A 82 -11.77 -1.12 -6.31
C PRO A 82 -12.70 -0.47 -7.34
N THR A 83 -12.52 0.83 -7.58
CA THR A 83 -13.30 1.67 -8.50
C THR A 83 -12.59 1.93 -9.83
N ASP A 84 -11.50 1.25 -10.13
CA ASP A 84 -10.83 1.44 -11.42
C ASP A 84 -11.72 0.92 -12.55
N ALA A 85 -11.91 1.79 -13.54
CA ALA A 85 -12.74 1.55 -14.71
C ALA A 85 -12.36 0.26 -15.47
N LYS A 86 -11.09 -0.15 -15.43
CA LYS A 86 -10.62 -1.41 -16.03
C LYS A 86 -11.21 -2.63 -15.31
N LEU A 87 -11.28 -2.61 -13.98
CA LEU A 87 -11.82 -3.71 -13.20
C LEU A 87 -13.33 -3.84 -13.41
N MET A 88 -14.05 -2.71 -13.44
CA MET A 88 -15.49 -2.68 -13.73
C MET A 88 -15.82 -3.17 -15.15
N GLN A 89 -15.01 -2.78 -16.14
CA GLN A 89 -15.14 -3.28 -17.51
C GLN A 89 -15.00 -4.80 -17.57
N ARG A 90 -13.97 -5.35 -16.90
CA ARG A 90 -13.67 -6.78 -16.87
C ARG A 90 -14.75 -7.58 -16.13
N ALA A 91 -15.28 -7.04 -15.04
CA ALA A 91 -16.41 -7.62 -14.31
C ALA A 91 -17.66 -7.72 -15.20
N ARG A 92 -17.97 -6.66 -15.96
CA ARG A 92 -19.10 -6.69 -16.90
C ARG A 92 -18.92 -7.74 -17.99
N GLU A 93 -17.74 -7.84 -18.58
CA GLU A 93 -17.45 -8.85 -19.62
C GLU A 93 -17.67 -10.27 -19.10
N LYS A 94 -17.19 -10.57 -17.88
CA LYS A 94 -17.42 -11.88 -17.24
C LYS A 94 -18.90 -12.16 -16.95
N LEU A 95 -19.63 -11.17 -16.44
CA LEU A 95 -21.07 -11.32 -16.18
C LEU A 95 -21.88 -11.56 -17.45
N VAL A 96 -21.54 -10.89 -18.56
CA VAL A 96 -22.20 -11.11 -19.85
C VAL A 96 -21.89 -12.51 -20.39
N ALA A 97 -20.65 -12.98 -20.27
CA ALA A 97 -20.28 -14.33 -20.69
C ALA A 97 -21.02 -15.41 -19.88
N LEU A 98 -21.09 -15.25 -18.56
CA LEU A 98 -21.85 -16.16 -17.68
C LEU A 98 -23.34 -16.16 -18.01
N ALA A 99 -23.94 -14.98 -18.24
CA ALA A 99 -25.34 -14.89 -18.63
C ALA A 99 -25.61 -15.62 -19.96
N GLN A 100 -24.69 -15.57 -20.92
CA GLN A 100 -24.80 -16.30 -22.19
C GLN A 100 -24.68 -17.81 -22.01
N GLU A 101 -23.70 -18.26 -21.22
CA GLU A 101 -23.49 -19.68 -20.90
C GLU A 101 -24.72 -20.29 -20.22
N TRP A 102 -25.42 -19.52 -19.37
CA TRP A 102 -26.61 -19.96 -18.64
C TRP A 102 -27.92 -19.63 -19.37
N GLY A 103 -27.86 -19.12 -20.61
CA GLY A 103 -29.05 -18.82 -21.43
C GLY A 103 -29.92 -17.68 -20.90
N ILE A 104 -29.38 -16.82 -20.03
CA ILE A 104 -30.10 -15.69 -19.43
C ILE A 104 -30.16 -14.53 -20.43
N GLY A 105 -31.38 -14.20 -20.89
CA GLY A 105 -31.63 -13.06 -21.76
C GLY A 105 -31.38 -11.72 -21.06
N LEU A 106 -30.27 -11.06 -21.35
CA LEU A 106 -29.99 -9.73 -20.84
C LEU A 106 -30.76 -8.65 -21.62
N ARG A 107 -31.58 -7.85 -20.93
CA ARG A 107 -32.28 -6.68 -21.52
C ARG A 107 -31.30 -5.72 -22.20
N GLN A 108 -30.13 -5.52 -21.61
CA GLN A 108 -29.02 -4.72 -22.14
C GLN A 108 -27.69 -5.30 -21.64
N SER A 109 -26.76 -5.60 -22.54
CA SER A 109 -25.42 -6.11 -22.18
C SER A 109 -24.38 -5.00 -21.97
N HIS A 110 -24.68 -3.76 -22.37
CA HIS A 110 -23.79 -2.60 -22.37
C HIS A 110 -22.39 -2.84 -22.98
N ALA A 111 -22.19 -3.90 -23.77
CA ALA A 111 -20.89 -4.29 -24.31
C ALA A 111 -20.26 -3.17 -25.16
N ARG A 112 -21.07 -2.52 -25.99
CA ARG A 112 -20.64 -1.40 -26.86
C ARG A 112 -20.37 -0.11 -26.10
N VAL A 113 -21.24 0.23 -25.15
CA VAL A 113 -21.14 1.47 -24.35
C VAL A 113 -19.98 1.37 -23.36
N GLY A 114 -19.82 0.23 -22.70
CA GLY A 114 -18.77 -0.02 -21.73
C GLY A 114 -17.37 0.06 -22.33
N LYS A 115 -17.15 -0.52 -23.52
CA LYS A 115 -15.87 -0.39 -24.24
C LYS A 115 -15.52 1.07 -24.52
N ARG A 116 -16.50 1.87 -24.96
CA ARG A 116 -16.31 3.30 -25.23
C ARG A 116 -16.08 4.12 -23.96
N ALA A 117 -16.76 3.79 -22.87
CA ALA A 117 -16.60 4.44 -21.57
C ALA A 117 -15.20 4.16 -20.96
N ALA A 118 -14.73 2.91 -21.02
CA ALA A 118 -13.40 2.54 -20.56
C ALA A 118 -12.28 3.27 -21.34
N MET A 119 -12.41 3.38 -22.67
CA MET A 119 -11.47 4.14 -23.50
C MET A 119 -11.47 5.64 -23.19
N LYS A 120 -12.65 6.23 -22.89
CA LYS A 120 -12.73 7.65 -22.49
C LYS A 120 -12.07 7.89 -21.14
N GLN A 121 -12.30 7.02 -20.15
CA GLN A 121 -11.69 7.13 -18.82
C GLN A 121 -10.15 7.10 -18.89
N GLY A 122 -9.57 6.21 -19.70
CA GLY A 122 -8.11 6.17 -19.92
C GLY A 122 -7.51 7.42 -20.58
N ARG A 123 -8.33 8.34 -21.11
CA ARG A 123 -7.87 9.65 -21.61
C ARG A 123 -7.86 10.74 -20.55
N TYR A 124 -8.57 10.54 -19.44
CA TYR A 124 -8.65 11.48 -18.32
C TYR A 124 -7.73 11.08 -17.16
N THR A 125 -7.08 9.91 -17.20
CA THR A 125 -6.03 9.56 -16.24
C THR A 125 -4.84 10.48 -16.47
N PRO A 126 -4.50 11.38 -15.52
CA PRO A 126 -3.36 12.26 -15.66
C PRO A 126 -2.09 11.43 -15.80
N THR A 127 -1.22 11.80 -16.75
CA THR A 127 0.15 11.27 -16.76
C THR A 127 0.82 11.66 -15.45
N PRO A 128 1.48 10.73 -14.73
CA PRO A 128 2.29 11.13 -13.59
C PRO A 128 3.36 12.09 -14.12
N SER A 129 3.38 13.31 -13.60
CA SER A 129 4.39 14.30 -13.92
C SER A 129 5.76 13.71 -13.61
N SER A 130 6.55 13.39 -14.63
CA SER A 130 7.96 13.09 -14.47
C SER A 130 8.64 14.34 -13.91
N SER A 131 8.88 14.36 -12.60
CA SER A 131 9.74 15.36 -11.98
C SER A 131 11.19 15.08 -12.40
N THR A 132 11.55 15.50 -13.60
CA THR A 132 12.96 15.63 -14.00
C THR A 132 13.52 16.80 -13.21
N GLY A 133 14.17 16.48 -12.08
CA GLY A 133 14.92 17.44 -11.27
C GLY A 133 15.99 18.10 -12.14
N ARG A 134 15.85 19.41 -12.32
CA ARG A 134 16.79 20.26 -13.03
C ARG A 134 18.02 20.42 -12.11
N ALA A 135 19.14 19.80 -12.48
CA ALA A 135 20.42 20.05 -11.82
C ALA A 135 20.81 21.52 -12.03
N ALA A 136 20.79 22.32 -10.97
CA ALA A 136 21.36 23.65 -10.96
C ALA A 136 22.88 23.50 -10.87
N ASN A 137 23.57 23.87 -11.95
CA ASN A 137 25.01 23.95 -12.02
C ASN A 137 25.45 25.28 -11.37
N CYS A 138 26.11 25.22 -10.22
CA CYS A 138 26.82 26.35 -9.63
C CYS A 138 28.32 26.15 -9.87
N GLY A 139 28.91 26.99 -10.71
CA GLY A 139 30.35 27.05 -10.93
C GLY A 139 30.71 28.21 -11.86
N GLY A 140 31.54 29.13 -11.36
CA GLY A 140 32.07 30.29 -12.09
C GLY A 140 31.97 31.56 -11.27
#